data_AF-A0A6P7HI08-F1
#
_entry.id   AF-A0A6P7HI08-F1
#
_cell.length_a   1.000
_cell.length_b   1.000
_cell.length_c   1.000
_cell.angle_alpha   90.00
_cell.angle_beta   90.00
_cell.angle_gamma   90.00
#
_symmetry.space_group_name_H-M   'P 1'
#
loop_
_entity.id
_entity.type
_entity.pdbx_description
1 polymer ?
#
loop_
_entity_poly.entity_id
_entity_poly.type
_entity_poly.pdbx_seq_one_letter_code
_entity_poly.pdbx_strand_id
1 'polypeptide(L)'
;LPARGFRIFCRLLGLKYTLEGKENVNPDSGGVVLMNHQSILDLIVICILRPSIPRCSTIAKRSILYVVPLGLALWLCGTIFIDRKSPSKSQVTLNKTAKLINKKQ
;
A
#
# COMPACT_ATOMS: atom_id res chain seq x y z
N LEU A 1 -0.41 -13.59 2.30
CA LEU A 1 -0.13 -14.57 1.23
C LEU A 1 0.54 -13.94 0.00
N PRO A 2 -0.07 -12.98 -0.75
CA PRO A 2 0.53 -12.43 -1.96
C PRO A 2 1.87 -11.70 -1.74
N ALA A 3 1.99 -10.93 -0.65
CA ALA A 3 3.24 -10.24 -0.30
C ALA A 3 4.40 -11.18 0.09
N ARG A 4 4.12 -12.44 0.51
CA ARG A 4 5.17 -13.43 0.76
C ARG A 4 5.73 -13.96 -0.57
N GLY A 5 4.85 -14.32 -1.51
CA GLY A 5 5.24 -14.76 -2.86
C GLY A 5 6.06 -13.70 -3.59
N PHE A 6 5.62 -12.43 -3.55
CA PHE A 6 6.32 -11.34 -4.22
C PHE A 6 7.74 -11.10 -3.66
N ARG A 7 7.95 -11.23 -2.35
CA ARG A 7 9.29 -11.14 -1.74
C ARG A 7 10.21 -12.28 -2.14
N ILE A 8 9.67 -13.50 -2.29
CA ILE A 8 10.44 -14.65 -2.77
C ILE A 8 10.83 -14.42 -4.23
N PHE A 9 9.88 -13.99 -5.06
CA PHE A 9 10.13 -13.64 -6.45
C PHE A 9 11.21 -12.54 -6.60
N CYS A 10 11.15 -11.48 -5.80
CA CYS A 10 12.18 -10.44 -5.84
C CYS A 10 13.57 -10.96 -5.46
N ARG A 11 13.65 -11.86 -4.46
CA ARG A 11 14.91 -12.54 -4.13
C ARG A 11 15.43 -13.42 -5.26
N LEU A 12 14.54 -14.11 -5.99
CA LEU A 12 14.90 -14.89 -7.17
C LEU A 12 15.42 -14.02 -8.31
N LEU A 13 14.92 -12.78 -8.44
CA LEU A 13 15.43 -11.79 -9.40
C LEU A 13 16.74 -11.10 -8.95
N GLY A 14 17.32 -11.49 -7.81
CA GLY A 14 18.57 -10.91 -7.30
C GLY A 14 18.42 -9.52 -6.68
N LEU A 15 17.18 -9.05 -6.43
CA LEU A 15 16.96 -7.77 -5.75
C LEU A 15 17.38 -7.88 -4.28
N LYS A 16 18.37 -7.06 -3.91
CA LYS A 16 18.82 -6.87 -2.54
C LYS A 16 18.20 -5.58 -1.99
N TYR A 17 17.75 -5.62 -0.75
CA TYR A 17 17.23 -4.46 -0.05
C TYR A 17 17.70 -4.46 1.40
N THR A 18 17.87 -3.27 1.96
CA THR A 18 18.08 -3.04 3.38
C THR A 18 16.85 -2.31 3.94
N LEU A 19 16.46 -2.64 5.16
CA LEU A 19 15.38 -1.98 5.87
C LEU A 19 15.91 -1.51 7.21
N GLU A 20 15.90 -0.19 7.41
CA GLU A 20 16.36 0.48 8.63
C GLU A 20 15.18 1.20 9.29
N GLY A 21 15.27 1.45 10.60
CA GLY A 21 14.24 2.19 11.33
C GLY A 21 12.97 1.39 11.60
N LYS A 22 13.02 0.05 11.54
CA LYS A 22 11.84 -0.81 11.77
C LYS A 22 11.33 -0.69 13.20
N GLU A 23 12.21 -0.42 14.16
CA GLU A 23 11.92 -0.17 15.56
C GLU A 23 11.05 1.07 15.79
N ASN A 24 11.04 2.03 14.86
CA ASN A 24 10.20 3.22 14.94
C ASN A 24 8.75 2.96 14.52
N VAL A 25 8.46 1.76 13.99
CA VAL A 25 7.13 1.38 13.54
C VAL A 25 6.36 0.77 14.69
N ASN A 26 5.31 1.47 15.15
CA ASN A 26 4.32 0.90 16.06
C ASN A 26 3.17 0.24 15.27
N PRO A 27 3.09 -1.11 15.22
CA PRO A 27 2.07 -1.81 14.45
C PRO A 27 0.67 -1.76 15.07
N ASP A 28 0.56 -1.34 16.34
CA ASP A 28 -0.70 -1.31 17.10
C ASP A 28 -1.38 0.06 17.06
N SER A 29 -0.69 1.08 16.54
CA SER A 29 -1.25 2.42 16.33
C SER A 29 -1.68 2.62 14.88
N GLY A 30 -2.82 3.29 14.67
CA GLY A 30 -3.19 3.81 13.36
C GLY A 30 -2.21 4.89 12.88
N GLY A 31 -1.91 4.92 11.58
CA GLY A 31 -0.98 5.88 11.01
C GLY A 31 -1.06 5.98 9.48
N VAL A 32 -0.32 6.93 8.93
CA VAL A 32 -0.17 7.13 7.48
C VAL A 32 1.28 6.90 7.10
N VAL A 33 1.51 5.95 6.19
CA VAL A 33 2.84 5.72 5.63
C VAL A 33 3.06 6.67 4.46
N LEU A 34 4.01 7.59 4.60
CA LEU A 34 4.43 8.46 3.52
C LEU A 34 5.65 7.86 2.83
N MET A 35 5.60 7.75 1.51
CA MET A 35 6.68 7.21 0.69
C MET A 35 6.82 8.06 -0.55
N ASN A 36 8.05 8.30 -0.98
CA ASN A 36 8.30 8.90 -2.29
C ASN A 36 7.84 7.93 -3.39
N HIS A 37 7.17 8.43 -4.43
CA HIS A 37 6.69 7.59 -5.52
C HIS A 37 7.60 7.76 -6.75
N GLN A 38 8.64 6.94 -6.82
CA GLN A 38 9.67 7.05 -7.84
C GLN A 38 9.41 6.12 -9.03
N SER A 39 8.80 4.95 -8.80
CA SER A 39 8.57 3.99 -9.88
C SER A 39 7.52 2.93 -9.54
N ILE A 40 7.24 2.05 -10.49
CA ILE A 40 6.39 0.87 -10.24
C ILE A 40 7.02 -0.11 -9.24
N LEU A 41 8.35 -0.07 -9.04
CA LEU A 41 9.04 -0.92 -8.06
C LEU A 41 8.63 -0.58 -6.62
N ASP A 42 8.03 0.59 -6.39
CA ASP A 42 7.50 0.98 -5.07
C ASP A 42 6.44 -0.01 -4.56
N LEU A 43 5.76 -0.74 -5.46
CA LEU A 43 4.85 -1.83 -5.10
C LEU A 43 5.57 -3.00 -4.42
N ILE A 44 6.84 -3.25 -4.78
CA ILE A 44 7.69 -4.26 -4.13
C ILE A 44 8.02 -3.79 -2.71
N VAL A 45 8.37 -2.51 -2.54
CA VAL A 45 8.68 -1.93 -1.23
C VAL A 45 7.49 -2.09 -0.27
N ILE A 46 6.28 -1.82 -0.74
CA ILE A 46 5.05 -2.02 0.05
C ILE A 46 4.88 -3.50 0.44
N CYS A 47 5.18 -4.44 -0.45
CA CYS A 47 5.17 -5.87 -0.13
C CYS A 47 6.24 -6.25 0.91
N ILE A 48 7.39 -5.57 0.89
CA ILE A 48 8.48 -5.73 1.87
C ILE A 48 8.08 -5.20 3.24
N LEU A 49 7.40 -4.04 3.30
CA LEU A 49 6.97 -3.39 4.54
C LEU A 49 5.77 -4.07 5.21
N ARG A 50 4.94 -4.79 4.45
CA ARG A 50 3.71 -5.43 4.94
C ARG A 50 3.84 -6.31 6.21
N PRO A 51 4.94 -7.06 6.44
CA PRO A 51 5.15 -7.79 7.70
C PRO A 51 5.42 -6.89 8.91
N SER A 52 5.97 -5.70 8.69
CA SER A 52 6.23 -4.71 9.75
C SER A 52 5.01 -3.84 10.02
N ILE A 53 4.16 -3.61 9.02
CA ILE A 53 2.94 -2.81 9.11
C ILE A 53 1.73 -3.69 8.71
N PRO A 54 1.25 -4.55 9.62
CA PRO A 54 0.08 -5.38 9.35
C PRO A 54 -1.14 -4.48 9.12
N ARG A 55 -2.07 -4.91 8.26
CA ARG A 55 -3.32 -4.18 7.93
C ARG A 55 -3.12 -2.81 7.24
N CYS A 56 -1.98 -2.60 6.58
CA CYS A 56 -1.78 -1.42 5.73
C CYS A 56 -2.53 -1.55 4.39
N SER A 57 -3.20 -0.48 3.97
CA SER A 57 -3.81 -0.30 2.65
C SER A 57 -3.13 0.85 1.91
N THR A 58 -2.96 0.70 0.60
CA THR A 58 -2.37 1.71 -0.29
C THR A 58 -3.47 2.55 -0.94
N ILE A 59 -3.11 3.73 -1.44
CA ILE A 59 -4.02 4.58 -2.23
C ILE A 59 -3.51 4.66 -3.67
N ALA A 60 -4.38 4.41 -4.64
CA ALA A 60 -4.04 4.44 -6.07
C ALA A 60 -5.06 5.23 -6.89
N LYS A 61 -4.68 5.65 -8.10
CA LYS A 61 -5.61 6.30 -9.05
C LYS A 61 -6.66 5.29 -9.51
N ARG A 62 -7.93 5.71 -9.61
CA ARG A 62 -9.03 4.86 -10.10
C ARG A 62 -8.78 4.27 -11.49
N SER A 63 -8.08 4.98 -12.37
CA SER A 63 -7.72 4.46 -13.70
C SER A 63 -6.85 3.19 -13.64
N ILE A 64 -6.05 3.01 -12.59
CA ILE A 64 -5.16 1.85 -12.42
C ILE A 64 -5.96 0.56 -12.21
N LEU A 65 -7.17 0.65 -11.63
CA LEU A 65 -8.06 -0.51 -11.44
C LEU A 65 -8.34 -1.23 -12.76
N TYR A 66 -8.40 -0.49 -13.87
CA TYR A 66 -8.73 -1.01 -15.19
C TYR A 66 -7.51 -1.54 -15.97
N VAL A 67 -6.29 -1.38 -15.44
CA VAL A 67 -5.07 -1.89 -16.07
C VAL A 67 -4.89 -3.36 -15.70
N VAL A 68 -5.40 -4.28 -16.52
CA VAL A 68 -5.27 -5.73 -16.27
C VAL A 68 -3.87 -6.21 -16.71
N PRO A 69 -3.18 -7.07 -15.92
CA PRO A 69 -3.62 -7.72 -14.68
C PRO A 69 -3.35 -6.92 -13.39
N LEU A 70 -2.61 -5.82 -13.45
CA LEU A 70 -2.11 -5.08 -12.29
C LEU A 70 -3.23 -4.53 -11.39
N GLY A 71 -4.24 -3.87 -11.95
CA GLY A 71 -5.35 -3.25 -11.23
C GLY A 71 -6.16 -4.24 -10.41
N LEU A 72 -6.41 -5.43 -10.97
CA LEU A 72 -7.08 -6.52 -10.27
C LEU A 72 -6.23 -7.03 -9.10
N ALA A 73 -4.92 -7.21 -9.30
CA ALA A 73 -4.02 -7.62 -8.23
C ALA A 73 -3.97 -6.59 -7.08
N LEU A 74 -3.92 -5.29 -7.40
CA LEU A 74 -3.95 -4.21 -6.42
C LEU A 74 -5.29 -4.15 -5.67
N TRP A 75 -6.40 -4.38 -6.36
CA TRP A 75 -7.72 -4.45 -5.75
C TRP A 75 -7.83 -5.62 -4.76
N LEU A 76 -7.38 -6.81 -5.14
CA LEU A 76 -7.31 -7.97 -4.24
C LEU A 76 -6.36 -7.75 -3.05
N CYS A 77 -5.38 -6.87 -3.18
CA CYS A 77 -4.49 -6.48 -2.08
C CYS A 77 -5.11 -5.46 -1.10
N GLY A 78 -6.33 -4.99 -1.34
CA GLY A 78 -7.01 -4.01 -0.49
C GLY A 78 -6.60 -2.55 -0.75
N THR A 79 -6.18 -2.25 -1.99
CA THR A 79 -5.86 -0.88 -2.42
C THR A 79 -7.12 -0.03 -2.48
N ILE A 80 -7.05 1.18 -1.95
CA ILE A 80 -8.11 2.19 -1.99
C ILE A 80 -7.94 3.02 -3.26
N PHE A 81 -8.91 2.95 -4.16
CA PHE A 81 -8.87 3.69 -5.43
C PHE A 81 -9.58 5.03 -5.31
N ILE A 82 -8.89 6.11 -5.70
CA ILE A 82 -9.42 7.48 -5.67
C ILE A 82 -9.51 8.09 -7.08
N ASP A 83 -10.53 8.91 -7.30
CA ASP A 83 -10.75 9.61 -8.56
C ASP A 83 -10.19 11.03 -8.50
N ARG A 84 -9.02 11.24 -9.10
CA ARG A 84 -8.37 12.57 -9.11
C ARG A 84 -9.15 13.62 -9.91
N LYS A 85 -10.08 13.22 -10.80
CA LYS A 85 -10.94 14.17 -11.54
C LYS A 85 -12.09 14.70 -10.70
N SER A 86 -12.39 14.07 -9.57
CA SER A 86 -13.43 14.51 -8.62
C SER A 86 -12.83 14.65 -7.21
N PRO A 87 -12.22 15.82 -6.90
CA PRO A 87 -11.59 16.06 -5.60
C PRO A 87 -12.54 15.86 -4.42
N SER A 88 -13.81 16.27 -4.56
CA SER A 88 -14.82 16.10 -3.51
C SER A 88 -15.07 14.63 -3.16
N LYS A 89 -15.27 13.76 -4.16
CA LYS A 89 -15.45 12.32 -3.95
C LYS A 89 -14.20 11.66 -3.36
N SER A 90 -13.02 12.08 -3.82
CA SER A 90 -11.74 11.62 -3.27
C SER A 90 -11.58 12.03 -1.80
N GLN A 91 -11.88 13.28 -1.45
CA GLN A 91 -11.86 13.75 -0.06
C GLN A 91 -12.81 12.96 0.84
N VAL A 92 -14.04 12.67 0.38
CA VAL A 92 -14.99 11.85 1.14
C VAL A 92 -14.41 10.45 1.41
N THR A 93 -13.78 9.85 0.40
CA THR A 93 -13.15 8.52 0.54
C THR A 93 -11.99 8.57 1.53
N LEU A 94 -11.10 9.55 1.39
CA LEU A 94 -9.96 9.75 2.30
C LEU A 94 -10.41 10.02 3.73
N ASN A 95 -11.45 10.84 3.94
CA ASN A 95 -12.00 11.13 5.26
C ASN A 95 -12.61 9.88 5.92
N LYS A 96 -13.28 9.02 5.13
CA LYS A 96 -13.75 7.72 5.63
C LYS A 96 -12.58 6.83 6.04
N THR A 97 -11.54 6.74 5.23
CA THR A 97 -10.32 5.99 5.56
C THR A 97 -9.63 6.54 6.81
N ALA A 98 -9.52 7.86 6.95
CA ALA A 98 -8.94 8.50 8.13
C ALA A 98 -9.74 8.19 9.41
N LYS A 99 -11.07 8.16 9.33
CA LYS A 99 -11.92 7.72 10.45
C LYS A 99 -11.67 6.26 10.83
N LEU A 100 -11.47 5.37 9.85
CA LEU A 100 -11.16 3.96 10.10
C LEU A 100 -9.78 3.78 10.75
N ILE A 101 -8.78 4.57 10.34
CA ILE A 101 -7.43 4.55 10.92
C ILE A 101 -7.46 4.99 12.40
N ASN A 102 -8.27 5.99 12.74
CA ASN A 102 -8.38 6.51 14.12
C ASN A 102 -9.28 5.67 15.03
N LYS A 103 -10.13 4.81 14.47
CA LYS A 103 -10.99 3.94 15.27
C LYS A 103 -10.12 2.79 15.79
N LYS A 104 -9.77 2.84 17.09
CA LYS A 104 -9.09 1.70 17.77
C LYS A 104 -9.88 0.43 17.45
N GLN A 105 -9.21 -0.54 16.84
CA GLN A 105 -9.67 -1.92 16.76
C GLN A 105 -9.31 -2.65 18.05
#